data_AF-A0A662Y3C1-F1
#
_entry.id   AF-A0A662Y3C1-F1
#
_cell.length_a   1.000
_cell.length_b   1.000
_cell.length_c   1.000
_cell.angle_alpha   90.00
_cell.angle_beta   90.00
_cell.angle_gamma   90.00
#
_symmetry.space_group_name_H-M   'P 1'
#
loop_
_entity.id
_entity.type
_entity.pdbx_description
1 polymer ?
#
loop_
_entity_poly.entity_id
_entity_poly.type
_entity_poly.pdbx_seq_one_letter_code
_entity_poly.pdbx_strand_id
1 'polypeptide(L)'
;MALAQEANFDAMDFGRELGDLEGGSDLGEGSGLDEDSGLDEGSDVDSETPEPSVTSAPTPTAPTPIVGQQILVAGNEKCGGRDFNYTMYMPEDPATSSYTTLTCEAGYRCLRAEVWADGYECQEWPSPEPVPFYGQCGGSAYDGQTMCTPGCVCNYVSESFSQCLPTY
;
A
#
# COMPACT_ATOMS: atom_id res chain seq x y z
N MET A 1 -1.22 -3.91 -51.23
CA MET A 1 -0.84 -5.16 -50.55
C MET A 1 0.65 -5.07 -50.24
N ALA A 2 0.99 -4.62 -49.04
CA ALA A 2 2.35 -4.66 -48.52
C ALA A 2 2.45 -5.94 -47.68
N LEU A 3 3.39 -6.80 -48.04
CA LEU A 3 3.65 -8.07 -47.36
C LEU A 3 4.56 -7.83 -46.13
N ALA A 4 4.25 -8.58 -45.08
CA ALA A 4 4.82 -8.53 -43.75
C ALA A 4 6.34 -8.78 -43.71
N GLN A 5 7.01 -8.13 -42.77
CA GLN A 5 8.35 -8.49 -42.30
C GLN A 5 8.20 -9.04 -40.88
N GLU A 6 8.36 -10.35 -40.73
CA GLU A 6 8.45 -11.03 -39.43
C GLU A 6 9.89 -10.88 -38.91
N ALA A 7 10.06 -10.26 -37.74
CA ALA A 7 11.33 -10.23 -37.02
C ALA A 7 11.32 -11.37 -35.99
N ASN A 8 11.96 -12.47 -36.38
CA ASN A 8 12.37 -13.57 -35.52
C ASN A 8 13.55 -13.06 -34.67
N PHE A 9 13.40 -13.04 -33.34
CA PHE A 9 14.49 -12.72 -32.42
C PHE A 9 14.85 -13.98 -31.65
N ASP A 10 16.03 -14.49 -31.99
CA ASP A 10 16.64 -15.71 -31.51
C ASP A 10 16.69 -15.83 -29.98
N ALA A 11 16.58 -17.09 -29.56
CA ALA A 11 16.73 -17.57 -28.20
C ALA A 11 18.08 -17.17 -27.60
N MET A 12 18.05 -16.59 -26.39
CA MET A 12 19.25 -16.53 -25.55
C MET A 12 19.37 -17.80 -24.72
N ASP A 13 20.25 -18.67 -25.21
CA ASP A 13 20.87 -19.78 -24.53
C ASP A 13 21.72 -19.25 -23.35
N PHE A 14 21.33 -19.60 -22.12
CA PHE A 14 22.19 -19.49 -20.94
C PHE A 14 22.41 -20.90 -20.39
N GLY A 15 23.27 -21.64 -21.08
CA GLY A 15 23.97 -22.79 -20.50
C GLY A 15 24.84 -22.36 -19.33
N ARG A 16 24.50 -22.82 -18.13
CA ARG A 16 25.43 -22.99 -17.02
C ARG A 16 25.16 -24.32 -16.32
N GLU A 17 25.99 -25.29 -16.66
CA GLU A 17 26.29 -26.48 -15.85
C GLU A 17 26.69 -26.05 -14.45
N LEU A 18 26.02 -26.58 -13.43
CA LEU A 18 26.61 -26.90 -12.14
C LEU A 18 25.91 -28.12 -11.55
N GLY A 19 26.59 -29.27 -11.68
CA GLY A 19 26.83 -30.20 -10.58
C GLY A 19 25.65 -30.96 -10.01
N ASP A 20 25.62 -32.25 -10.35
CA ASP A 20 24.94 -33.33 -9.63
C ASP A 20 25.11 -33.24 -8.10
N LEU A 21 24.02 -33.45 -7.37
CA LEU A 21 24.03 -34.14 -6.07
C LEU A 21 22.64 -34.75 -5.85
N GLU A 22 22.51 -36.01 -6.26
CA GLU A 22 21.47 -36.92 -5.79
C GLU A 22 21.64 -37.15 -4.27
N GLY A 23 20.52 -37.25 -3.54
CA GLY A 23 20.54 -37.61 -2.13
C GLY A 23 19.16 -37.55 -1.49
N GLY A 24 18.37 -38.63 -1.67
CA GLY A 24 17.07 -38.81 -1.04
C GLY A 24 17.13 -39.18 0.46
N SER A 25 15.96 -38.97 1.10
CA SER A 25 15.38 -39.67 2.26
C SER A 25 16.29 -40.16 3.39
N ASP A 26 16.02 -39.72 4.64
CA ASP A 26 15.34 -40.61 5.60
C ASP A 26 14.91 -39.87 6.87
N LEU A 27 13.87 -40.41 7.51
CA LEU A 27 13.22 -39.93 8.73
C LEU A 27 14.07 -40.28 9.96
N GLY A 28 14.31 -39.31 10.83
CA GLY A 28 14.95 -39.53 12.13
C GLY A 28 14.07 -39.02 13.27
N GLU A 29 13.37 -39.94 13.91
CA GLU A 29 12.75 -39.75 15.22
C GLU A 29 13.82 -39.46 16.28
N GLY A 30 13.60 -38.43 17.09
CA GLY A 30 14.46 -38.06 18.22
C GLY A 30 13.62 -37.57 19.38
N SER A 31 13.52 -38.43 20.40
CA SER A 31 12.76 -38.28 21.64
C SER A 31 13.61 -37.64 22.75
N GLY A 32 12.94 -36.98 23.70
CA GLY A 32 13.49 -36.52 24.98
C GLY A 32 14.28 -35.21 24.88
N LEU A 33 14.16 -34.25 25.79
CA LEU A 33 13.97 -34.37 27.24
C LEU A 33 13.22 -33.13 27.77
N ASP A 34 12.28 -33.38 28.67
CA ASP A 34 11.82 -32.40 29.65
C ASP A 34 12.98 -31.98 30.55
N GLU A 35 13.16 -30.69 30.80
CA GLU A 35 13.64 -30.21 32.10
C GLU A 35 13.22 -28.75 32.35
N ASP A 36 12.46 -28.64 33.43
CA ASP A 36 11.91 -27.47 34.10
C ASP A 36 13.01 -26.49 34.56
N SER A 37 12.78 -25.19 34.38
CA SER A 37 13.28 -24.17 35.29
C SER A 37 12.53 -22.86 35.06
N GLY A 38 11.48 -22.65 35.84
CA GLY A 38 11.00 -21.30 36.10
C GLY A 38 12.04 -20.52 36.91
N LEU A 39 12.30 -19.27 36.52
CA LEU A 39 12.63 -18.17 37.42
C LEU A 39 12.04 -16.88 36.83
N ASP A 40 11.02 -16.40 37.52
CA ASP A 40 10.50 -15.05 37.52
C ASP A 40 11.58 -14.09 38.03
N GLU A 41 11.95 -13.07 37.27
CA GLU A 41 12.30 -11.76 37.82
C GLU A 41 12.20 -10.71 36.71
N GLY A 42 11.36 -9.71 36.96
CA GLY A 42 10.87 -8.79 35.96
C GLY A 42 11.88 -7.80 35.42
N SER A 43 11.52 -7.21 34.29
CA SER A 43 11.66 -5.78 34.07
C SER A 43 10.63 -5.41 33.02
N ASP A 44 9.48 -4.95 33.49
CA ASP A 44 8.62 -4.08 32.71
C ASP A 44 9.44 -2.84 32.34
N VAL A 45 10.12 -2.90 31.19
CA VAL A 45 10.44 -1.69 30.45
C VAL A 45 9.19 -1.42 29.62
N ASP A 46 8.22 -0.82 30.31
CA ASP A 46 7.22 -0.01 29.65
C ASP A 46 8.00 1.11 28.96
N SER A 47 8.50 0.81 27.76
CA SER A 47 8.81 1.84 26.80
C SER A 47 7.45 2.40 26.41
N GLU A 48 6.93 3.25 27.29
CA GLU A 48 6.02 4.32 26.97
C GLU A 48 6.72 5.10 25.85
N THR A 49 6.58 4.59 24.62
CA THR A 49 6.57 5.43 23.46
C THR A 49 5.47 6.42 23.79
N PRO A 50 5.78 7.71 24.02
CA PRO A 50 4.75 8.67 24.32
C PRO A 50 3.73 8.55 23.19
N GLU A 51 2.52 8.10 23.52
CA GLU A 51 1.41 8.10 22.59
C GLU A 51 1.43 9.50 21.98
N PRO A 52 1.64 9.66 20.66
CA PRO A 52 1.60 10.98 20.07
C PRO A 52 0.25 11.52 20.46
N SER A 53 0.27 12.57 21.28
CA SER A 53 -0.94 13.10 21.90
C SER A 53 -1.92 13.32 20.76
N VAL A 54 -2.96 12.49 20.73
CA VAL A 54 -4.02 12.55 19.73
C VAL A 54 -4.79 13.85 20.00
N THR A 55 -4.18 14.96 19.60
CA THR A 55 -4.89 16.14 19.14
C THR A 55 -5.84 15.57 18.11
N SER A 56 -7.12 15.49 18.47
CA SER A 56 -8.16 14.83 17.69
C SER A 56 -7.95 15.21 16.23
N ALA A 57 -7.52 14.22 15.44
CA ALA A 57 -7.31 14.43 14.02
C ALA A 57 -8.60 15.03 13.47
N PRO A 58 -8.53 16.02 12.55
CA PRO A 58 -9.74 16.49 11.89
C PRO A 58 -10.44 15.25 11.35
N THR A 59 -11.71 15.05 11.75
CA THR A 59 -12.53 13.95 11.26
C THR A 59 -12.36 13.93 9.74
N PRO A 60 -11.77 12.88 9.15
CA PRO A 60 -11.49 12.88 7.73
C PRO A 60 -12.82 13.07 7.03
N THR A 61 -12.97 14.18 6.32
CA THR A 61 -14.15 14.44 5.50
C THR A 61 -14.30 13.22 4.59
N ALA A 62 -15.39 12.47 4.78
CA ALA A 62 -15.61 11.22 4.06
C ALA A 62 -15.41 11.48 2.56
N PRO A 63 -14.52 10.72 1.89
CA PRO A 63 -14.24 10.97 0.49
C PRO A 63 -15.54 10.83 -0.32
N THR A 64 -15.75 11.71 -1.29
CA THR A 64 -16.97 11.66 -2.12
C THR A 64 -16.91 10.39 -2.97
N PRO A 65 -17.99 9.59 -3.01
CA PRO A 65 -18.05 8.41 -3.89
C PRO A 65 -17.83 8.83 -5.34
N ILE A 66 -17.10 8.02 -6.10
CA ILE A 66 -17.01 8.26 -7.54
C ILE A 66 -18.41 8.05 -8.17
N VAL A 67 -18.65 8.66 -9.33
CA VAL A 67 -19.95 8.61 -10.00
C VAL A 67 -20.37 7.15 -10.21
N GLY A 68 -21.59 6.80 -9.78
CA GLY A 68 -22.12 5.43 -9.86
C GLY A 68 -21.79 4.53 -8.66
N GLN A 69 -20.90 4.94 -7.76
CA GLN A 69 -20.62 4.19 -6.53
C GLN A 69 -21.76 4.35 -5.53
N GLN A 70 -22.42 3.24 -5.22
CA GLN A 70 -23.53 3.22 -4.26
C GLN A 70 -23.10 2.75 -2.86
N ILE A 71 -21.98 2.02 -2.76
CA ILE A 71 -21.48 1.45 -1.52
C ILE A 71 -19.98 1.76 -1.38
N LEU A 72 -19.55 2.22 -0.20
CA LEU A 72 -18.14 2.44 0.11
C LEU A 72 -17.44 1.12 0.41
N VAL A 73 -16.16 1.03 0.05
CA VAL A 73 -15.33 -0.14 0.35
C VAL A 73 -14.83 -0.05 1.79
N ALA A 74 -14.93 -1.14 2.55
CA ALA A 74 -14.44 -1.19 3.92
C ALA A 74 -12.91 -0.95 4.00
N GLY A 75 -12.45 -0.51 5.18
CA GLY A 75 -11.01 -0.35 5.43
C GLY A 75 -10.23 -1.65 5.24
N ASN A 76 -9.03 -1.57 4.68
CA ASN A 76 -8.13 -2.70 4.40
C ASN A 76 -8.67 -3.76 3.42
N GLU A 77 -9.76 -3.47 2.71
CA GLU A 77 -10.28 -4.32 1.65
C GLU A 77 -9.76 -3.86 0.28
N LYS A 78 -9.86 -4.75 -0.72
CA LYS A 78 -9.61 -4.38 -2.11
C LYS A 78 -10.60 -3.31 -2.56
N CYS A 79 -10.10 -2.27 -3.20
CA CYS A 79 -10.91 -1.17 -3.73
C CYS A 79 -10.77 -1.01 -5.25
N GLY A 80 -10.04 -1.89 -5.91
CA GLY A 80 -9.87 -1.88 -7.36
C GLY A 80 -8.78 -2.83 -7.83
N GLY A 81 -8.54 -2.82 -9.14
CA GLY A 81 -7.52 -3.63 -9.80
C GLY A 81 -8.10 -4.66 -10.77
N ARG A 82 -7.23 -5.55 -11.25
CA ARG A 82 -7.64 -6.69 -12.08
C ARG A 82 -8.44 -7.69 -11.25
N ASP A 83 -9.49 -8.25 -11.85
CA ASP A 83 -10.37 -9.26 -11.25
C ASP A 83 -11.15 -8.81 -10.00
N PHE A 84 -11.24 -7.49 -9.77
CA PHE A 84 -12.09 -6.92 -8.73
C PHE A 84 -13.57 -6.88 -9.17
N ASN A 85 -14.49 -7.26 -8.29
CA ASN A 85 -15.92 -7.30 -8.58
C ASN A 85 -16.54 -5.91 -8.36
N TYR A 86 -16.58 -5.07 -9.41
CA TYR A 86 -17.15 -3.73 -9.32
C TYR A 86 -18.67 -3.73 -9.19
N THR A 87 -19.37 -4.75 -9.70
CA THR A 87 -20.84 -4.81 -9.76
C THR A 87 -21.51 -4.73 -8.40
N MET A 88 -20.84 -5.20 -7.33
CA MET A 88 -21.38 -5.13 -5.97
C MET A 88 -21.37 -3.70 -5.39
N TYR A 89 -20.49 -2.82 -5.88
CA TYR A 89 -20.38 -1.43 -5.43
C TYR A 89 -20.98 -0.43 -6.44
N MET A 90 -21.05 -0.82 -7.72
CA MET A 90 -21.54 -0.04 -8.88
C MET A 90 -22.40 -0.91 -9.79
N PRO A 91 -23.67 -1.16 -9.44
CA PRO A 91 -24.54 -2.03 -10.24
C PRO A 91 -25.01 -1.39 -11.56
N GLU A 92 -24.95 -0.06 -11.68
CA GLU A 92 -25.52 0.69 -12.82
C GLU A 92 -24.47 1.18 -13.83
N ASP A 93 -23.19 1.22 -13.47
CA ASP A 93 -22.11 1.73 -14.32
C ASP A 93 -20.91 0.77 -14.37
N PRO A 94 -20.96 -0.29 -15.20
CA PRO A 94 -19.87 -1.24 -15.35
C PRO A 94 -18.75 -0.72 -16.24
N ALA A 95 -18.68 0.58 -16.59
CA ALA A 95 -17.55 1.16 -17.31
C ALA A 95 -16.28 1.26 -16.43
N THR A 96 -16.11 0.29 -15.53
CA THR A 96 -14.95 0.12 -14.67
C THR A 96 -13.86 -0.65 -15.41
N SER A 97 -12.61 -0.20 -15.24
CA SER A 97 -11.43 -0.86 -15.80
C SER A 97 -10.55 -1.41 -14.67
N SER A 98 -9.43 -2.05 -15.01
CA SER A 98 -8.42 -2.46 -14.03
C SER A 98 -7.76 -1.28 -13.28
N TYR A 99 -7.99 -0.04 -13.72
CA TYR A 99 -7.48 1.17 -13.09
C TYR A 99 -8.56 1.92 -12.30
N THR A 100 -9.79 1.42 -12.28
CA THR A 100 -10.86 2.05 -11.51
C THR A 100 -10.62 1.81 -10.02
N THR A 101 -10.56 2.89 -9.25
CA THR A 101 -10.41 2.87 -7.80
C THR A 101 -11.70 3.36 -7.15
N LEU A 102 -12.29 2.51 -6.32
CA LEU A 102 -13.48 2.85 -5.55
C LEU A 102 -13.12 3.70 -4.33
N THR A 103 -14.08 4.49 -3.89
CA THR A 103 -14.00 5.26 -2.66
C THR A 103 -14.14 4.34 -1.44
N CYS A 104 -13.20 4.44 -0.50
CA CYS A 104 -13.22 3.71 0.76
C CYS A 104 -14.06 4.43 1.82
N GLU A 105 -14.32 3.76 2.94
CA GLU A 105 -14.91 4.38 4.14
C GLU A 105 -14.05 5.53 4.69
N ALA A 106 -14.65 6.36 5.54
CA ALA A 106 -13.97 7.52 6.13
C ALA A 106 -12.72 7.07 6.91
N GLY A 107 -11.61 7.77 6.70
CA GLY A 107 -10.31 7.40 7.28
C GLY A 107 -9.53 6.38 6.46
N TYR A 108 -10.03 5.97 5.29
CA TYR A 108 -9.32 5.11 4.36
C TYR A 108 -9.26 5.71 2.96
N ARG A 109 -8.21 5.34 2.21
CA ARG A 109 -8.01 5.74 0.83
C ARG A 109 -7.54 4.56 -0.01
N CYS A 110 -8.05 4.47 -1.23
CA CYS A 110 -7.66 3.46 -2.19
C CYS A 110 -6.26 3.76 -2.75
N LEU A 111 -5.25 3.03 -2.29
CA LEU A 111 -3.86 3.15 -2.72
C LEU A 111 -3.42 1.90 -3.47
N ARG A 112 -2.35 1.99 -4.25
CA ARG A 112 -1.78 0.82 -4.94
C ARG A 112 -1.23 -0.15 -3.88
N ALA A 113 -1.64 -1.41 -3.94
CA ALA A 113 -1.10 -2.44 -3.06
C ALA A 113 0.35 -2.76 -3.47
N GLU A 114 1.29 -2.68 -2.53
CA GLU A 114 2.70 -3.01 -2.81
C GLU A 114 2.93 -4.51 -2.96
N VAL A 115 2.11 -5.31 -2.26
CA VAL A 115 2.26 -6.76 -2.22
C VAL A 115 1.73 -7.38 -3.54
N TRP A 116 0.77 -6.74 -4.21
CA TRP A 116 0.12 -7.27 -5.42
C TRP A 116 0.09 -6.14 -6.45
N ALA A 117 1.08 -6.15 -7.37
CA ALA A 117 1.41 -5.05 -8.27
C ALA A 117 0.27 -4.51 -9.15
N ASP A 118 -0.82 -5.28 -9.30
CA ASP A 118 -1.99 -4.96 -10.14
C ASP A 118 -3.28 -4.71 -9.33
N GLY A 119 -3.17 -4.54 -8.01
CA GLY A 119 -4.29 -4.34 -7.08
C GLY A 119 -4.29 -2.98 -6.40
N TYR A 120 -5.47 -2.55 -5.97
CA TYR A 120 -5.63 -1.41 -5.08
C TYR A 120 -6.32 -1.85 -3.80
N GLU A 121 -5.86 -1.27 -2.68
CA GLU A 121 -6.32 -1.61 -1.33
C GLU A 121 -6.59 -0.34 -0.53
N CYS A 122 -7.66 -0.38 0.27
CA CYS A 122 -8.02 0.70 1.17
C CYS A 122 -7.03 0.75 2.34
N GLN A 123 -6.08 1.69 2.32
CA GLN A 123 -5.14 1.92 3.41
C GLN A 123 -5.57 3.12 4.25
N GLU A 124 -5.10 3.19 5.49
CA GLU A 124 -5.44 4.26 6.43
C GLU A 124 -5.00 5.64 5.90
N TRP A 125 -5.88 6.64 6.07
CA TRP A 125 -5.70 8.01 5.57
C TRP A 125 -6.27 9.08 6.52
N PRO A 126 -5.53 10.17 6.82
CA PRO A 126 -4.14 10.40 6.44
C PRO A 126 -3.21 9.38 7.12
N SER A 127 -2.15 8.95 6.42
CA SER A 127 -1.12 8.13 7.07
C SER A 127 -0.51 8.90 8.25
N PRO A 128 -0.13 8.21 9.33
CA PRO A 128 0.50 8.84 10.49
C PRO A 128 1.87 9.46 10.17
N GLU A 129 2.48 9.12 9.02
CA GLU A 129 3.81 9.59 8.64
C GLU A 129 3.74 10.87 7.80
N PRO A 130 3.96 12.07 8.36
CA PRO A 130 3.82 13.32 7.63
C PRO A 130 4.80 13.42 6.45
N VAL A 131 4.47 14.27 5.47
CA VAL A 131 5.34 14.50 4.31
C VAL A 131 6.70 15.08 4.76
N PRO A 132 7.84 14.51 4.32
CA PRO A 132 9.16 15.00 4.70
C PRO A 132 9.44 16.39 4.10
N PHE A 133 10.52 17.04 4.58
CA PHE A 133 11.01 18.28 3.99
C PHE A 133 11.18 18.15 2.48
N TYR A 134 10.69 19.15 1.75
CA TYR A 134 10.69 19.21 0.29
C TYR A 134 9.86 18.12 -0.41
N GLY A 135 9.10 17.32 0.32
CA GLY A 135 8.12 16.40 -0.26
C GLY A 135 6.92 17.14 -0.85
N GLN A 136 6.23 16.49 -1.80
CA GLN A 136 4.99 17.01 -2.34
C GLN A 136 3.88 16.91 -1.29
N CYS A 137 3.05 17.94 -1.15
CA CYS A 137 1.96 18.01 -0.16
C CYS A 137 0.65 18.54 -0.75
N GLY A 138 0.60 18.73 -2.07
CA GLY A 138 -0.58 19.25 -2.76
C GLY A 138 -0.38 19.31 -4.27
N GLY A 139 -1.45 19.66 -4.96
CA GLY A 139 -1.55 19.72 -6.42
C GLY A 139 -2.90 19.21 -6.91
N SER A 140 -3.32 19.63 -8.09
CA SER A 140 -4.61 19.27 -8.70
C SER A 140 -4.84 17.76 -8.87
N ALA A 141 -3.77 16.99 -9.08
CA ALA A 141 -3.78 15.53 -9.17
C ALA A 141 -3.01 14.87 -8.01
N TYR A 142 -2.74 15.63 -6.93
CA TYR A 142 -2.00 15.10 -5.80
C TYR A 142 -2.95 14.41 -4.83
N ASP A 143 -2.81 13.10 -4.81
CA ASP A 143 -3.58 12.19 -3.98
C ASP A 143 -2.80 11.72 -2.73
N GLY A 144 -1.65 12.33 -2.49
CA GLY A 144 -0.79 12.05 -1.35
C GLY A 144 -1.12 12.92 -0.13
N GLN A 145 -0.33 12.76 0.94
CA GLN A 145 -0.58 13.40 2.22
C GLN A 145 -0.39 14.91 2.13
N THR A 146 -1.28 15.68 2.76
CA THR A 146 -1.23 17.15 2.73
C THR A 146 -0.57 17.75 3.97
N MET A 147 -0.31 16.93 5.00
CA MET A 147 0.32 17.36 6.25
C MET A 147 1.84 17.23 6.16
N CYS A 148 2.55 18.34 6.38
CA CYS A 148 4.01 18.37 6.38
C CYS A 148 4.58 18.02 7.76
N THR A 149 5.82 17.53 7.76
CA THR A 149 6.60 17.29 9.00
C THR A 149 6.72 18.60 9.80
N PRO A 150 6.67 18.56 11.15
CA PRO A 150 6.89 19.76 11.96
C PRO A 150 8.17 20.52 11.56
N GLY A 151 8.07 21.84 11.41
CA GLY A 151 9.17 22.70 10.92
C GLY A 151 9.13 23.01 9.42
N CYS A 152 8.17 22.45 8.68
CA CYS A 152 7.84 22.87 7.32
C CYS A 152 6.34 23.05 7.13
N VAL A 153 5.96 23.87 6.15
CA VAL A 153 4.56 24.13 5.78
C VAL A 153 4.35 23.85 4.30
N CYS A 154 3.16 23.36 3.96
CA CYS A 154 2.80 23.08 2.59
C CYS A 154 2.64 24.39 1.82
N ASN A 155 3.61 24.71 0.98
CA ASN A 155 3.62 25.92 0.14
C ASN A 155 3.14 25.58 -1.26
N TYR A 156 2.23 26.39 -1.78
CA TYR A 156 1.80 26.32 -3.17
C TYR A 156 2.95 26.72 -4.10
N VAL A 157 3.29 25.86 -5.07
CA VAL A 157 4.34 26.13 -6.07
C VAL A 157 3.71 26.30 -7.46
N SER A 158 2.79 25.42 -7.83
CA SER A 158 2.03 25.47 -9.07
C SER A 158 0.68 24.76 -8.91
N GLU A 159 -0.18 24.86 -9.92
CA GLU A 159 -1.51 24.24 -9.91
C GLU A 159 -1.47 22.73 -9.62
N SER A 160 -0.47 22.03 -10.16
CA SER A 160 -0.29 20.60 -10.00
C SER A 160 0.68 20.21 -8.88
N PHE A 161 1.28 21.19 -8.18
CA PHE A 161 2.36 20.90 -7.23
C PHE A 161 2.42 21.89 -6.06
N SER A 162 2.33 21.37 -4.85
CA SER A 162 2.66 22.06 -3.61
C SER A 162 3.74 21.28 -2.88
N GLN A 163 4.65 21.98 -2.20
CA GLN A 163 5.82 21.38 -1.56
C GLN A 163 5.96 21.81 -0.10
N CYS A 164 6.37 20.89 0.77
CA CYS A 164 6.70 21.20 2.16
C CYS A 164 8.01 21.99 2.24
N LEU A 165 7.93 23.30 2.48
CA LEU A 165 9.11 24.18 2.61
C LEU A 165 9.33 24.60 4.07
N PRO A 166 10.59 24.81 4.49
CA PRO A 166 10.91 25.27 5.84
C PRO A 166 10.26 26.61 6.17
N THR A 167 9.76 26.74 7.39
CA THR A 167 9.36 28.03 7.98
C THR A 167 10.51 28.52 8.87
N TYR A 168 11.29 29.48 8.39
CA TYR A 168 12.37 30.12 9.16
C TYR A 168 11.88 31.38 9.87
#